data_AF-A0A2T3J195-F1
#
_entry.id   AF-A0A2T3J195-F1
#
_cell.length_a   1.000
_cell.length_b   1.000
_cell.length_c   1.000
_cell.angle_alpha   90.00
_cell.angle_beta   90.00
_cell.angle_gamma   90.00
#
_symmetry.space_group_name_H-M   'P 1'
#
loop_
_entity.id
_entity.type
_entity.pdbx_description
1 polymer ?
#
loop_
_entity_poly.entity_id
_entity_poly.type
_entity_poly.pdbx_seq_one_letter_code
_entity_poly.pdbx_strand_id
1 'polypeptide(L)'
;MAPCAGLAIYTSLSSYLDATQINQRDPMRQVITFIFLIMPLVAHAQLEITWLQLMPEMDSKISNPFSVLTRKQVDDLRVVARISEKPSPTKEQLELKSKLIDSLSEFDIDATEILKSREEMIAANVKRATSPTVELDDQFVKIAGFITPLAFTDNKVTEFFLVPSAGSCIHTPPPPPNQIIYVKTNDGFELESIHHPVWVTGQLQIENVNKTVEYSDGVSGVQSLYKLYEVSIEKYPLQ
;
A
#
# COMPACT_ATOMS: atom_id res chain seq x y z
N MET A 1 46.11 19.27 94.07
CA MET A 1 45.80 19.33 95.51
C MET A 1 45.39 20.76 95.85
N ALA A 2 44.37 20.89 96.70
CA ALA A 2 43.69 22.11 97.21
C ALA A 2 42.53 22.68 96.33
N PRO A 3 41.27 22.57 96.83
CA PRO A 3 40.03 23.05 96.20
C PRO A 3 39.52 24.35 96.90
N CYS A 4 38.39 24.92 96.46
CA CYS A 4 37.29 25.35 97.35
C CYS A 4 36.14 26.08 96.63
N ALA A 5 34.95 25.90 97.21
CA ALA A 5 33.61 26.26 96.73
C ALA A 5 33.10 27.61 97.26
N GLY A 6 31.95 28.06 96.73
CA GLY A 6 31.08 29.11 97.29
C GLY A 6 30.07 29.61 96.25
N LEU A 7 28.88 29.02 96.10
CA LEU A 7 27.58 29.30 96.74
C LEU A 7 26.90 30.65 96.39
N ALA A 8 25.85 30.55 95.55
CA ALA A 8 24.51 31.20 95.61
C ALA A 8 24.41 32.73 95.38
N ILE A 9 23.28 33.36 94.98
CA ILE A 9 21.84 33.09 95.13
C ILE A 9 21.06 33.81 93.99
N TYR A 10 19.90 33.23 93.65
CA TYR A 10 18.76 33.68 92.81
C TYR A 10 18.29 35.14 92.96
N THR A 11 17.81 35.72 91.85
CA THR A 11 16.52 36.48 91.68
C THR A 11 16.34 36.72 90.17
N SER A 12 15.17 36.82 89.53
CA SER A 12 13.78 36.46 89.79
C SER A 12 13.05 36.46 88.44
N LEU A 13 11.90 35.80 88.40
CA LEU A 13 11.03 35.51 87.26
C LEU A 13 10.42 36.71 86.50
N SER A 14 10.22 36.43 85.20
CA SER A 14 8.99 36.63 84.39
C SER A 14 8.60 38.03 83.90
N SER A 15 8.62 38.17 82.57
CA SER A 15 7.56 38.71 81.71
C SER A 15 8.14 38.81 80.29
N TYR A 16 7.46 38.57 79.18
CA TYR A 16 6.16 38.03 78.84
C TYR A 16 6.31 37.69 77.34
N LEU A 17 5.57 36.71 76.85
CA LEU A 17 5.57 36.31 75.44
C LEU A 17 5.31 37.51 74.53
N ASP A 18 6.07 37.62 73.43
CA ASP A 18 5.45 38.03 72.18
C ASP A 18 5.99 37.20 71.02
N ALA A 19 5.04 36.63 70.30
CA ALA A 19 5.23 35.66 69.26
C ALA A 19 5.29 36.40 67.93
N THR A 20 6.43 36.38 67.24
CA THR A 20 6.48 36.43 65.79
C THR A 20 7.84 35.91 65.32
N GLN A 21 7.89 34.60 65.10
CA GLN A 21 8.96 33.95 64.34
C GLN A 21 8.92 34.46 62.90
N ILE A 22 9.69 35.50 62.60
CA ILE A 22 10.07 35.86 61.23
C ILE A 22 11.14 34.85 60.81
N ASN A 23 10.71 33.71 60.26
CA ASN A 23 11.62 32.75 59.67
C ASN A 23 12.10 33.28 58.31
N GLN A 24 13.42 33.44 58.24
CA GLN A 24 14.16 33.79 57.04
C GLN A 24 14.27 32.59 56.09
N ARG A 25 14.48 32.92 54.80
CA ARG A 25 14.99 32.08 53.70
C ARG A 25 13.96 31.18 53.00
N ASP A 26 13.59 31.61 51.79
CA ASP A 26 13.64 30.72 50.63
C ASP A 26 13.70 31.52 49.31
N PRO A 27 14.89 31.71 48.70
CA PRO A 27 15.01 32.26 47.36
C PRO A 27 15.23 31.10 46.38
N MET A 28 14.13 30.57 45.82
CA MET A 28 14.03 29.86 44.52
C MET A 28 12.86 28.88 44.57
N ARG A 29 11.64 29.42 44.56
CA ARG A 29 10.47 28.64 44.19
C ARG A 29 10.44 28.58 42.67
N GLN A 30 10.84 27.42 42.16
CA GLN A 30 10.87 27.04 40.76
C GLN A 30 9.56 27.43 40.06
N VAL A 31 9.64 28.39 39.14
CA VAL A 31 8.60 28.63 38.15
C VAL A 31 8.73 27.49 37.15
N ILE A 32 7.97 26.41 37.36
CA ILE A 32 7.80 25.36 36.35
C ILE A 32 6.94 25.99 35.25
N THR A 33 7.60 26.63 34.29
CA THR A 33 6.98 27.00 33.03
C THR A 33 6.66 25.70 32.31
N PHE A 34 5.39 25.25 32.38
CA PHE A 34 4.86 24.28 31.43
C PHE A 34 4.84 24.95 30.07
N ILE A 35 5.96 24.89 29.34
CA ILE A 35 5.96 25.05 27.89
C ILE A 35 5.25 23.79 27.40
N PHE A 36 3.93 23.87 27.25
CA PHE A 36 3.21 22.98 26.36
C PHE A 36 3.83 23.19 24.98
N LEU A 37 4.74 22.29 24.61
CA LEU A 37 5.18 22.14 23.25
C LEU A 37 3.91 21.77 22.48
N ILE A 38 3.27 22.78 21.87
CA ILE A 38 2.16 22.57 20.95
C ILE A 38 2.81 21.87 19.76
N MET A 39 2.96 20.56 19.85
CA MET A 39 3.36 19.74 18.73
C MET A 39 2.24 19.96 17.71
N PRO A 40 2.50 20.61 16.57
CA PRO A 40 1.46 20.73 15.56
C PRO A 40 1.11 19.30 15.20
N LEU A 41 -0.11 18.90 15.50
CA LEU A 41 -0.67 17.68 14.93
C LEU A 41 -0.77 18.00 13.44
N VAL A 42 0.30 17.73 12.70
CA VAL A 42 0.28 17.75 11.25
C VAL A 42 -0.62 16.59 10.88
N ALA A 43 -1.92 16.88 10.78
CA ALA A 43 -2.84 16.01 10.08
C ALA A 43 -2.37 16.03 8.63
N HIS A 44 -1.50 15.08 8.27
CA HIS A 44 -1.21 14.80 6.88
C HIS A 44 -2.57 14.55 6.23
N ALA A 45 -2.93 15.36 5.24
CA ALA A 45 -4.16 15.17 4.51
C ALA A 45 -4.10 13.76 3.91
N GLN A 46 -4.89 12.83 4.46
CA GLN A 46 -4.95 11.47 3.96
C GLN A 46 -5.54 11.51 2.57
N LEU A 47 -4.77 11.06 1.57
CA LEU A 47 -5.27 10.92 0.22
C LEU A 47 -6.06 9.61 0.15
N GLU A 48 -7.37 9.69 0.15
CA GLU A 48 -8.20 8.52 -0.12
C GLU A 48 -8.04 8.13 -1.60
N ILE A 49 -7.55 6.93 -1.86
CA ILE A 49 -7.32 6.41 -3.20
C ILE A 49 -8.15 5.15 -3.46
N THR A 50 -8.38 4.91 -4.74
CA THR A 50 -8.97 3.69 -5.26
C THR A 50 -7.92 2.83 -5.96
N TRP A 51 -8.22 1.54 -6.13
CA TRP A 51 -7.35 0.61 -6.86
C TRP A 51 -7.05 1.06 -8.30
N LEU A 52 -7.98 1.76 -8.94
CA LEU A 52 -7.78 2.29 -10.29
C LEU A 52 -6.65 3.33 -10.34
N GLN A 53 -6.44 4.10 -9.28
CA GLN A 53 -5.38 5.11 -9.21
C GLN A 53 -3.99 4.51 -9.00
N LEU A 54 -3.89 3.23 -8.61
CA LEU A 54 -2.61 2.52 -8.58
C LEU A 54 -2.15 2.06 -9.97
N MET A 55 -3.06 2.09 -10.96
CA MET A 55 -2.75 1.79 -12.35
C MET A 55 -2.43 3.10 -13.09
N PRO A 56 -1.29 3.20 -13.79
CA PRO A 56 -0.97 4.40 -14.54
C PRO A 56 -1.99 4.63 -15.66
N GLU A 57 -2.22 5.90 -15.97
CA GLU A 57 -3.02 6.28 -17.12
C GLU A 57 -2.35 5.82 -18.42
N MET A 58 -3.17 5.37 -19.36
CA MET A 58 -2.71 4.95 -20.68
C MET A 58 -2.64 6.14 -21.62
N ASP A 59 -1.69 6.11 -22.55
CA ASP A 59 -1.71 7.04 -23.67
C ASP A 59 -3.01 6.86 -24.46
N SER A 60 -3.84 7.91 -24.48
CA SER A 60 -5.13 7.93 -25.17
C SER A 60 -5.00 7.82 -26.69
N LYS A 61 -3.78 7.88 -27.23
CA LYS A 61 -3.49 7.72 -28.66
C LYS A 61 -3.55 6.28 -29.16
N ILE A 62 -3.60 5.28 -28.27
CA ILE A 62 -3.67 3.88 -28.69
C ILE A 62 -5.08 3.57 -29.21
N SER A 63 -5.21 3.53 -30.53
CA SER A 63 -6.45 3.17 -31.23
C SER A 63 -6.75 1.67 -31.08
N ASN A 64 -8.03 1.32 -30.99
CA ASN A 64 -8.50 -0.07 -31.06
C ASN A 64 -9.17 -0.32 -32.42
N PRO A 65 -8.40 -0.64 -33.47
CA PRO A 65 -8.96 -0.84 -34.80
C PRO A 65 -9.77 -2.14 -34.91
N PHE A 66 -9.68 -3.05 -33.92
CA PHE A 66 -10.49 -4.27 -33.88
C PHE A 66 -11.96 -4.01 -33.57
N SER A 67 -12.31 -2.86 -33.01
CA SER A 67 -13.68 -2.52 -32.58
C SER A 67 -14.69 -2.45 -33.73
N VAL A 68 -14.22 -2.18 -34.95
CA VAL A 68 -15.07 -2.07 -36.16
C VAL A 68 -15.04 -3.31 -37.03
N LEU A 69 -14.23 -4.32 -36.68
CA LEU A 69 -14.06 -5.53 -37.48
C LEU A 69 -15.16 -6.55 -37.18
N THR A 70 -15.57 -7.28 -38.22
CA THR A 70 -16.46 -8.45 -38.07
C THR A 70 -15.71 -9.62 -37.43
N ARG A 71 -16.47 -10.56 -36.83
CA ARG A 71 -15.89 -11.80 -36.26
C ARG A 71 -15.02 -12.56 -37.27
N LYS A 72 -15.50 -12.66 -38.52
CA LYS A 72 -14.75 -13.34 -39.59
C LYS A 72 -13.41 -12.65 -39.86
N GLN A 73 -13.39 -11.32 -39.98
CA GLN A 73 -12.14 -10.57 -40.22
C GLN A 73 -11.16 -10.73 -39.05
N VAL A 74 -11.66 -10.71 -37.80
CA VAL A 74 -10.84 -10.99 -36.61
C VAL A 74 -10.28 -12.42 -36.63
N ASP A 75 -11.09 -13.40 -37.05
CA ASP A 75 -10.66 -14.79 -37.14
C ASP A 75 -9.61 -14.97 -38.25
N ASP A 76 -9.77 -14.32 -39.40
CA ASP A 76 -8.79 -14.32 -40.50
C ASP A 76 -7.46 -13.70 -40.05
N LEU A 77 -7.50 -12.53 -39.37
CA LEU A 77 -6.32 -11.90 -38.76
C LEU A 77 -5.63 -12.81 -37.73
N ARG A 78 -6.40 -13.58 -36.94
CA ARG A 78 -5.85 -14.56 -35.99
C ARG A 78 -5.06 -15.65 -36.70
N VAL A 79 -5.56 -16.13 -37.84
CA VAL A 79 -4.86 -17.13 -38.65
C VAL A 79 -3.58 -16.53 -39.25
N VAL A 80 -3.66 -15.32 -39.81
CA VAL A 80 -2.49 -14.59 -40.34
C VAL A 80 -1.41 -14.41 -39.26
N ALA A 81 -1.78 -13.99 -38.05
CA ALA A 81 -0.86 -13.83 -36.92
C ALA A 81 -0.17 -15.16 -36.55
N ARG A 82 -0.96 -16.22 -36.34
CA ARG A 82 -0.44 -17.55 -35.97
C ARG A 82 0.56 -18.11 -36.98
N ILE A 83 0.30 -17.91 -38.28
CA ILE A 83 1.22 -18.38 -39.33
C ILE A 83 2.48 -17.52 -39.36
N SER A 84 2.36 -16.21 -39.10
CA SER A 84 3.50 -15.28 -39.07
C SER A 84 4.45 -15.54 -37.89
N GLU A 85 3.93 -15.92 -36.74
CA GLU A 85 4.70 -16.24 -35.52
C GLU A 85 5.31 -17.66 -35.55
N LYS A 86 4.91 -18.51 -36.51
CA LYS A 86 5.39 -19.89 -36.59
C LYS A 86 6.84 -19.93 -37.10
N PRO A 87 7.77 -20.61 -36.41
CA PRO A 87 9.19 -20.64 -36.83
C PRO A 87 9.43 -21.22 -38.23
N SER A 88 8.65 -22.24 -38.61
CA SER A 88 8.74 -22.91 -39.91
C SER A 88 7.34 -23.25 -40.43
N PRO A 89 6.64 -22.30 -41.11
CA PRO A 89 5.35 -22.55 -41.71
C PRO A 89 5.47 -23.39 -42.98
N THR A 90 4.48 -24.24 -43.25
CA THR A 90 4.44 -25.02 -44.51
C THR A 90 4.08 -24.11 -45.69
N LYS A 91 4.35 -24.57 -46.91
CA LYS A 91 3.96 -23.84 -48.14
C LYS A 91 2.46 -23.56 -48.19
N GLU A 92 1.64 -24.57 -47.86
CA GLU A 92 0.17 -24.43 -47.77
C GLU A 92 -0.26 -23.35 -46.77
N GLN A 93 0.42 -23.25 -45.62
CA GLN A 93 0.15 -22.21 -44.63
C GLN A 93 0.51 -20.82 -45.16
N LEU A 94 1.62 -20.68 -45.89
CA LEU A 94 2.00 -19.41 -46.50
C LEU A 94 1.00 -18.98 -47.60
N GLU A 95 0.53 -19.92 -48.41
CA GLU A 95 -0.51 -19.68 -49.43
C GLU A 95 -1.83 -19.26 -48.77
N LEU A 96 -2.25 -19.96 -47.70
CA LEU A 96 -3.44 -19.57 -46.92
C LEU A 96 -3.28 -18.17 -46.33
N LYS A 97 -2.12 -17.86 -45.72
CA LYS A 97 -1.82 -16.53 -45.18
C LYS A 97 -1.98 -15.46 -46.27
N SER A 98 -1.40 -15.67 -47.45
CA SER A 98 -1.52 -14.74 -48.58
C SER A 98 -2.99 -14.52 -48.95
N LYS A 99 -3.75 -15.61 -49.13
CA LYS A 99 -5.18 -15.54 -49.48
C LYS A 99 -6.01 -14.77 -48.45
N LEU A 100 -5.72 -14.93 -47.16
CA LEU A 100 -6.42 -14.22 -46.09
C LEU A 100 -6.06 -12.73 -46.08
N ILE A 101 -4.79 -12.38 -46.32
CA ILE A 101 -4.37 -10.98 -46.45
C ILE A 101 -5.08 -10.35 -47.65
N ASP A 102 -5.13 -11.02 -48.80
CA ASP A 102 -5.82 -10.54 -49.99
C ASP A 102 -7.31 -10.32 -49.70
N SER A 103 -7.98 -11.30 -49.07
CA SER A 103 -9.39 -11.19 -48.68
C SER A 103 -9.66 -10.05 -47.69
N LEU A 104 -8.74 -9.73 -46.78
CA LEU A 104 -8.87 -8.61 -45.85
C LEU A 104 -8.70 -7.27 -46.59
N SER A 105 -7.77 -7.20 -47.53
CA SER A 105 -7.51 -5.99 -48.33
C SER A 105 -8.70 -5.58 -49.20
N GLU A 106 -9.55 -6.52 -49.63
CA GLU A 106 -10.81 -6.22 -50.34
C GLU A 106 -11.79 -5.37 -49.52
N PHE A 107 -11.61 -5.31 -48.19
CA PHE A 107 -12.41 -4.50 -47.26
C PHE A 107 -11.61 -3.31 -46.71
N ASP A 108 -10.53 -2.90 -47.38
CA ASP A 108 -9.61 -1.85 -46.93
C ASP A 108 -8.96 -2.15 -45.56
N ILE A 109 -8.80 -3.42 -45.22
CA ILE A 109 -8.15 -3.86 -43.97
C ILE A 109 -6.71 -4.25 -44.26
N ASP A 110 -5.75 -3.41 -43.86
CA ASP A 110 -4.34 -3.78 -43.86
C ASP A 110 -4.03 -4.70 -42.67
N ALA A 111 -3.89 -6.00 -42.96
CA ALA A 111 -3.58 -6.99 -41.93
C ALA A 111 -2.28 -6.71 -41.16
N THR A 112 -1.27 -6.12 -41.81
CA THR A 112 0.01 -5.81 -41.17
C THR A 112 -0.15 -4.66 -40.18
N GLU A 113 -0.86 -3.60 -40.58
CA GLU A 113 -1.13 -2.45 -39.72
C GLU A 113 -1.98 -2.83 -38.50
N ILE A 114 -3.02 -3.64 -38.71
CA ILE A 114 -3.88 -4.12 -37.62
C ILE A 114 -3.10 -5.00 -36.64
N LEU A 115 -2.26 -5.90 -37.13
CA LEU A 115 -1.46 -6.77 -36.28
C LEU A 115 -0.37 -5.99 -35.53
N LYS A 116 0.23 -4.97 -36.15
CA LYS A 116 1.11 -4.03 -35.45
C LYS A 116 0.37 -3.29 -34.33
N SER A 117 -0.85 -2.82 -34.59
CA SER A 117 -1.69 -2.18 -33.56
C SER A 117 -1.97 -3.13 -32.40
N ARG A 118 -2.19 -4.43 -32.66
CA ARG A 118 -2.30 -5.45 -31.60
C ARG A 118 -1.04 -5.53 -30.74
N GLU A 119 0.14 -5.54 -31.34
CA GLU A 119 1.41 -5.59 -30.59
C GLU A 119 1.57 -4.36 -29.69
N GLU A 120 1.27 -3.18 -30.21
CA GLU A 120 1.29 -1.93 -29.44
C GLU A 120 0.29 -1.97 -28.28
N MET A 121 -0.95 -2.42 -28.52
CA MET A 121 -1.96 -2.59 -27.48
C MET A 121 -1.53 -3.62 -26.41
N ILE A 122 -0.94 -4.74 -26.81
CA ILE A 122 -0.44 -5.76 -25.87
C ILE A 122 0.69 -5.18 -25.02
N ALA A 123 1.69 -4.56 -25.64
CA ALA A 123 2.80 -3.94 -24.92
C ALA A 123 2.31 -2.87 -23.94
N ALA A 124 1.33 -2.08 -24.36
CA ALA A 124 0.71 -1.06 -23.54
C ALA A 124 -0.07 -1.66 -22.36
N ASN A 125 -0.87 -2.69 -22.59
CA ASN A 125 -1.59 -3.41 -21.52
C ASN A 125 -0.64 -4.07 -20.52
N VAL A 126 0.44 -4.70 -21.01
CA VAL A 126 1.49 -5.27 -20.15
C VAL A 126 2.11 -4.17 -19.31
N LYS A 127 2.54 -3.06 -19.92
CA LYS A 127 3.10 -1.91 -19.21
C LYS A 127 2.14 -1.38 -18.16
N ARG A 128 0.85 -1.25 -18.48
CA ARG A 128 -0.20 -0.81 -17.55
C ARG A 128 -0.34 -1.73 -16.35
N ALA A 129 -0.19 -3.04 -16.54
CA ALA A 129 -0.34 -4.04 -15.49
C ALA A 129 0.93 -4.20 -14.62
N THR A 130 2.09 -3.78 -15.13
CA THR A 130 3.39 -3.99 -14.47
C THR A 130 4.13 -2.73 -14.08
N SER A 131 3.53 -1.54 -14.30
CA SER A 131 4.11 -0.26 -13.91
C SER A 131 3.34 0.35 -12.74
N PRO A 132 4.04 0.99 -11.79
CA PRO A 132 3.40 1.76 -10.73
C PRO A 132 2.97 3.15 -11.22
N THR A 133 2.13 3.81 -10.44
CA THR A 133 1.74 5.22 -10.60
C THR A 133 2.71 6.05 -9.76
N VAL A 134 3.65 6.73 -10.43
CA VAL A 134 4.79 7.40 -9.79
C VAL A 134 4.37 8.57 -8.90
N GLU A 135 3.22 9.17 -9.19
CA GLU A 135 2.65 10.28 -8.44
C GLU A 135 2.17 9.88 -7.04
N LEU A 136 1.99 8.58 -6.79
CA LEU A 136 1.58 8.06 -5.48
C LEU A 136 2.77 7.66 -4.59
N ASP A 137 4.00 7.75 -5.10
CA ASP A 137 5.20 7.48 -4.30
C ASP A 137 5.34 8.49 -3.16
N ASP A 138 5.69 8.00 -1.98
CA ASP A 138 5.77 8.72 -0.70
C ASP A 138 4.48 9.45 -0.27
N GLN A 139 3.33 9.17 -0.89
CA GLN A 139 2.06 9.75 -0.47
C GLN A 139 1.49 9.02 0.76
N PHE A 140 0.89 9.79 1.67
CA PHE A 140 0.13 9.22 2.78
C PHE A 140 -1.30 8.93 2.32
N VAL A 141 -1.62 7.65 2.14
CA VAL A 141 -2.85 7.21 1.47
C VAL A 141 -3.77 6.44 2.39
N LYS A 142 -5.08 6.48 2.10
CA LYS A 142 -6.11 5.60 2.68
C LYS A 142 -6.76 4.80 1.56
N ILE A 143 -6.76 3.48 1.68
CA ILE A 143 -7.29 2.57 0.65
C ILE A 143 -8.08 1.43 1.29
N ALA A 144 -9.24 1.11 0.71
CA ALA A 144 -10.04 -0.03 1.10
C ALA A 144 -9.61 -1.28 0.34
N GLY A 145 -9.54 -2.44 1.00
CA GLY A 145 -9.21 -3.70 0.35
C GLY A 145 -9.43 -4.91 1.24
N PHE A 146 -9.11 -6.08 0.71
CA PHE A 146 -9.20 -7.36 1.42
C PHE A 146 -7.81 -7.84 1.81
N ILE A 147 -7.73 -8.55 2.94
CA ILE A 147 -6.48 -9.07 3.48
C ILE A 147 -6.27 -10.50 2.95
N THR A 148 -5.14 -10.73 2.29
CA THR A 148 -4.56 -12.06 2.06
C THR A 148 -3.42 -12.26 3.08
N PRO A 149 -3.63 -13.03 4.16
CA PRO A 149 -2.65 -13.17 5.24
C PRO A 149 -1.37 -13.87 4.77
N LEU A 150 -0.22 -13.41 5.26
CA LEU A 150 1.09 -14.03 5.02
C LEU A 150 1.76 -14.50 6.31
N ALA A 151 1.55 -13.78 7.42
CA ALA A 151 2.06 -14.16 8.73
C ALA A 151 1.12 -13.72 9.85
N PHE A 152 1.15 -14.49 10.95
CA PHE A 152 0.40 -14.21 12.16
C PHE A 152 1.33 -14.16 13.38
N THR A 153 0.95 -13.37 14.39
CA THR A 153 1.55 -13.35 15.71
C THR A 153 0.43 -13.16 16.73
N ASP A 154 0.36 -14.01 17.76
CA ASP A 154 -0.69 -13.96 18.78
C ASP A 154 -2.12 -13.88 18.20
N ASN A 155 -2.40 -14.70 17.18
CA ASN A 155 -3.66 -14.75 16.41
C ASN A 155 -4.03 -13.46 15.64
N LYS A 156 -3.13 -12.49 15.55
CA LYS A 156 -3.29 -11.29 14.73
C LYS A 156 -2.46 -11.38 13.46
N VAL A 157 -2.99 -10.88 12.34
CA VAL A 157 -2.23 -10.81 11.08
C VAL A 157 -1.19 -9.69 11.18
N THR A 158 0.08 -10.00 10.90
CA THR A 158 1.21 -9.06 11.01
C THR A 158 1.88 -8.78 9.68
N GLU A 159 1.77 -9.70 8.72
CA GLU A 159 2.14 -9.49 7.31
C GLU A 159 1.02 -9.96 6.42
N PHE A 160 0.67 -9.16 5.40
CA PHE A 160 -0.36 -9.51 4.44
C PHE A 160 -0.18 -8.78 3.10
N PHE A 161 -0.86 -9.29 2.08
CA PHE A 161 -1.18 -8.51 0.90
C PHE A 161 -2.56 -7.89 1.03
N LEU A 162 -2.66 -6.60 0.74
CA LEU A 162 -3.94 -5.93 0.52
C LEU A 162 -4.28 -6.03 -0.97
N VAL A 163 -5.51 -6.43 -1.29
CA VAL A 163 -5.97 -6.74 -2.65
C VAL A 163 -7.38 -6.16 -2.92
N PRO A 164 -7.76 -5.91 -4.18
CA PRO A 164 -9.03 -5.25 -4.53
C PRO A 164 -10.28 -6.11 -4.32
N SER A 165 -10.15 -7.43 -4.25
CA SER A 165 -11.30 -8.34 -4.18
C SER A 165 -11.08 -9.49 -3.20
N ALA A 166 -12.17 -9.90 -2.56
CA ALA A 166 -12.17 -11.00 -1.60
C ALA A 166 -11.67 -12.31 -2.24
N GLY A 167 -10.83 -13.05 -1.52
CA GLY A 167 -10.31 -14.34 -1.95
C GLY A 167 -9.27 -14.26 -3.09
N SER A 168 -8.87 -13.07 -3.54
CA SER A 168 -7.69 -12.91 -4.39
C SER A 168 -6.49 -13.58 -3.73
N CYS A 169 -5.67 -14.25 -4.55
CA CYS A 169 -4.50 -15.01 -4.08
C CYS A 169 -4.87 -16.15 -3.11
N ILE A 170 -6.04 -16.79 -3.24
CA ILE A 170 -6.41 -17.98 -2.44
C ILE A 170 -7.03 -19.07 -3.33
N HIS A 171 -7.86 -18.68 -4.29
CA HIS A 171 -8.58 -19.59 -5.20
C HIS A 171 -8.59 -19.09 -6.66
N THR A 172 -8.07 -17.90 -6.89
CA THR A 172 -7.97 -17.24 -8.18
C THR A 172 -6.53 -16.79 -8.41
N PRO A 173 -6.08 -16.69 -9.67
CA PRO A 173 -4.77 -16.15 -9.98
C PRO A 173 -4.55 -14.79 -9.29
N PRO A 174 -3.32 -14.50 -8.83
CA PRO A 174 -3.00 -13.20 -8.23
C PRO A 174 -3.35 -12.03 -9.18
N PRO A 175 -3.81 -10.89 -8.64
CA PRO A 175 -3.91 -9.65 -9.41
C PRO A 175 -2.56 -9.24 -10.02
N PRO A 176 -2.56 -8.31 -11.00
CA PRO A 176 -1.32 -7.69 -11.45
C PRO A 176 -0.50 -7.09 -10.29
N PRO A 177 0.83 -7.02 -10.37
CA PRO A 177 1.67 -6.53 -9.27
C PRO A 177 1.35 -5.11 -8.79
N ASN A 178 0.83 -4.25 -9.67
CA ASN A 178 0.38 -2.90 -9.32
C ASN A 178 -1.06 -2.82 -8.76
N GLN A 179 -1.66 -3.98 -8.50
CA GLN A 179 -2.97 -4.16 -7.85
C GLN A 179 -2.84 -4.99 -6.57
N ILE A 180 -1.63 -5.02 -6.00
CA ILE A 180 -1.31 -5.69 -4.76
C ILE A 180 -0.46 -4.72 -3.95
N ILE A 181 -0.77 -4.52 -2.67
CA ILE A 181 0.06 -3.75 -1.75
C ILE A 181 0.57 -4.68 -0.65
N TYR A 182 1.88 -4.75 -0.46
CA TYR A 182 2.46 -5.44 0.69
C TYR A 182 2.34 -4.58 1.96
N VAL A 183 1.87 -5.19 3.03
CA VAL A 183 1.67 -4.51 4.31
C VAL A 183 2.30 -5.33 5.43
N LYS A 184 3.05 -4.64 6.30
CA LYS A 184 3.59 -5.19 7.54
C LYS A 184 3.25 -4.25 8.69
N THR A 185 2.72 -4.80 9.78
CA THR A 185 2.33 -4.06 10.98
C THR A 185 2.90 -4.71 12.24
N ASN A 186 3.32 -3.88 13.20
CA ASN A 186 3.89 -4.35 14.47
C ASN A 186 2.81 -4.77 15.48
N ASP A 187 1.67 -4.07 15.49
CA ASP A 187 0.61 -4.30 16.48
C ASP A 187 -0.31 -5.48 16.11
N GLY A 188 -0.22 -5.92 14.85
CA GLY A 188 -1.09 -6.91 14.25
C GLY A 188 -2.54 -6.45 14.10
N PHE A 189 -3.32 -7.13 13.27
CA PHE A 189 -4.75 -6.88 13.12
C PHE A 189 -5.57 -8.14 13.43
N GLU A 190 -6.65 -7.99 14.21
CA GLU A 190 -7.58 -9.08 14.46
C GLU A 190 -8.49 -9.24 13.24
N LEU A 191 -8.14 -10.22 12.40
CA LEU A 191 -8.85 -10.48 11.16
C LEU A 191 -10.12 -11.29 11.43
N GLU A 192 -11.29 -10.66 11.23
CA GLU A 192 -12.58 -11.34 11.36
C GLU A 192 -12.83 -12.33 10.21
N SER A 193 -12.56 -11.89 8.99
CA SER A 193 -12.78 -12.67 7.77
C SER A 193 -11.97 -12.08 6.62
N ILE A 194 -11.35 -12.96 5.82
CA ILE A 194 -10.72 -12.60 4.53
C ILE A 194 -11.73 -12.08 3.49
N HIS A 195 -13.03 -12.23 3.76
CA HIS A 195 -14.12 -11.76 2.91
C HIS A 195 -14.67 -10.40 3.36
N HIS A 196 -14.17 -9.83 4.47
CA HIS A 196 -14.53 -8.48 4.89
C HIS A 196 -13.44 -7.49 4.50
N PRO A 197 -13.80 -6.35 3.87
CA PRO A 197 -12.82 -5.34 3.56
C PRO A 197 -12.35 -4.63 4.84
N VAL A 198 -11.17 -4.02 4.74
CA VAL A 198 -10.58 -3.14 5.75
C VAL A 198 -10.18 -1.83 5.08
N TRP A 199 -10.12 -0.77 5.87
CA TRP A 199 -9.41 0.44 5.51
C TRP A 199 -7.97 0.33 6.00
N VAL A 200 -7.01 0.55 5.10
CA VAL A 200 -5.59 0.63 5.45
C VAL A 200 -5.11 2.04 5.13
N THR A 201 -4.47 2.67 6.12
CA THR A 201 -3.86 3.99 5.98
C THR A 201 -2.37 3.89 6.24
N GLY A 202 -1.54 4.56 5.46
CA GLY A 202 -0.09 4.61 5.67
C GLY A 202 0.65 5.34 4.57
N GLN A 203 1.98 5.44 4.70
CA GLN A 203 2.85 5.98 3.67
C GLN A 203 3.08 4.92 2.58
N LEU A 204 2.62 5.20 1.37
CA LEU A 204 2.80 4.33 0.21
C LEU A 204 4.16 4.56 -0.41
N GLN A 205 4.91 3.49 -0.63
CA GLN A 205 6.18 3.52 -1.35
C GLN A 205 6.16 2.53 -2.51
N ILE A 206 6.80 2.91 -3.61
CA ILE A 206 7.03 2.03 -4.74
C ILE A 206 8.24 1.14 -4.42
N GLU A 207 7.97 -0.07 -3.93
CA GLU A 207 8.96 -1.08 -3.58
C GLU A 207 8.53 -2.43 -4.13
N ASN A 208 9.40 -3.07 -4.90
CA ASN A 208 9.17 -4.43 -5.39
C ASN A 208 9.30 -5.43 -4.25
N VAL A 209 8.18 -5.99 -3.82
CA VAL A 209 8.14 -7.03 -2.79
C VAL A 209 7.69 -8.34 -3.44
N ASN A 210 8.51 -9.38 -3.29
CA ASN A 210 8.14 -10.74 -3.66
C ASN A 210 7.95 -11.56 -2.40
N LYS A 211 6.78 -12.19 -2.28
CA LYS A 211 6.50 -13.15 -1.21
C LYS A 211 5.92 -14.41 -1.79
N THR A 212 6.24 -15.51 -1.12
CA THR A 212 5.59 -16.78 -1.38
C THR A 212 4.27 -16.80 -0.62
N VAL A 213 3.19 -17.15 -1.31
CA VAL A 213 1.89 -17.40 -0.68
C VAL A 213 1.60 -18.89 -0.77
N GLU A 214 1.31 -19.48 0.37
CA GLU A 214 0.88 -20.87 0.49
C GLU A 214 -0.64 -20.92 0.34
N TYR A 215 -1.10 -21.66 -0.67
CA TYR A 215 -2.50 -21.88 -0.97
C TYR A 215 -2.89 -23.32 -0.62
N SER A 216 -4.19 -23.60 -0.63
CA SER A 216 -4.68 -24.97 -0.51
C SER A 216 -4.35 -25.83 -1.74
N ASP A 217 -4.11 -25.21 -2.90
CA ASP A 217 -3.81 -25.87 -4.18
C ASP A 217 -2.33 -25.82 -4.59
N GLY A 218 -1.46 -25.18 -3.79
CA GLY A 218 -0.03 -25.13 -4.04
C GLY A 218 0.63 -23.88 -3.50
N VAL A 219 1.81 -23.56 -4.02
CA VAL A 219 2.61 -22.42 -3.59
C VAL A 219 2.89 -21.54 -4.80
N SER A 220 2.66 -20.23 -4.70
CA SER A 220 3.07 -19.30 -5.78
C SER A 220 3.80 -18.08 -5.25
N GLY A 221 4.71 -17.58 -6.07
CA GLY A 221 5.33 -16.27 -5.88
C GLY A 221 4.34 -15.17 -6.28
N VAL A 222 4.07 -14.25 -5.36
CA VAL A 222 3.26 -13.07 -5.58
C VAL A 222 4.15 -11.85 -5.46
N GLN A 223 4.09 -10.99 -6.47
CA GLN A 223 4.80 -9.72 -6.52
C GLN A 223 3.84 -8.58 -6.22
N SER A 224 4.29 -7.63 -5.43
CA SER A 224 3.66 -6.31 -5.25
C SER A 224 4.67 -5.23 -5.67
N LEU A 225 4.17 -4.17 -6.31
CA LEU A 225 4.97 -2.98 -6.61
C LEU A 225 4.92 -1.92 -5.50
N TYR A 226 4.09 -2.13 -4.48
CA TYR A 226 3.77 -1.13 -3.47
C TYR A 226 3.93 -1.69 -2.07
N LYS A 227 4.39 -0.86 -1.16
CA LYS A 227 4.48 -1.18 0.26
C LYS A 227 3.94 -0.04 1.10
N LEU A 228 3.17 -0.38 2.14
CA LEU A 228 2.74 0.60 3.12
C LEU A 228 3.60 0.54 4.38
N TYR A 229 4.01 1.74 4.82
CA TYR A 229 4.68 1.99 6.09
C TYR A 229 3.77 2.79 7.02
N GLU A 230 4.11 2.81 8.31
CA GLU A 230 3.37 3.56 9.35
C GLU A 230 1.86 3.25 9.35
N VAL A 231 1.56 1.95 9.29
CA VAL A 231 0.24 1.44 8.93
C VAL A 231 -0.74 1.54 10.10
N SER A 232 -1.91 2.09 9.82
CA SER A 232 -3.12 1.98 10.65
C SER A 232 -4.20 1.19 9.89
N ILE A 233 -4.89 0.28 10.58
CA ILE A 233 -5.92 -0.58 9.99
C ILE A 233 -7.23 -0.37 10.74
N GLU A 234 -8.28 -0.01 10.00
CA GLU A 234 -9.63 0.20 10.50
C GLU A 234 -10.58 -0.83 9.87
N LYS A 235 -11.55 -1.29 10.64
CA LYS A 235 -12.64 -2.11 10.08
C LYS A 235 -13.42 -1.28 9.08
N TYR A 236 -13.74 -1.86 7.93
CA TYR A 236 -14.63 -1.21 6.99
C TYR A 236 -16.06 -1.22 7.58
N PRO A 237 -16.78 -0.09 7.60
CA PRO A 237 -18.13 -0.05 8.18
C PRO A 237 -19.07 -0.98 7.42
N LEU A 238 -19.66 -1.94 8.14
CA LEU A 238 -20.72 -2.80 7.60
C LEU A 238 -21.98 -1.93 7.43
N GLN A 239 -22.54 -1.92 6.22
CA GLN A 239 -23.85 -1.31 5.93
C GLN A 239 -24.99 -2.21 6.41
#